data_AF-A0A7Y4UH81-F1
#
_entry.id   AF-A0A7Y4UH81-F1
#
_cell.length_a   1.000
_cell.length_b   1.000
_cell.length_c   1.000
_cell.angle_alpha   90.00
_cell.angle_beta   90.00
_cell.angle_gamma   90.00
#
_symmetry.space_group_name_H-M   'P 1'
#
loop_
_entity.id
_entity.type
_entity.pdbx_description
1 polymer ?
#
loop_
_entity_poly.entity_id
_entity_poly.type
_entity_poly.pdbx_seq_one_letter_code
_entity_poly.pdbx_strand_id
1 'polypeptide(L)'
;MIAQDDIIAYDQVVTYDLAVLKLPVTPVDAAGTLSGGLTLTTNTAMAGQLTVSAFGVNSIVGTGTLLNLKLDVIGAAGMSSVLKIQKLVLNDDAQTNLTDGKVTIPPVCPTVTGIAPSSGAVGSVVTITGTNLSNVTSVKFSNNVTATITGNTATQVTVMVPAGAVNGPITVSKTGCTDVQTPVFTVGCTGVTITVNPATLAAATLNQAPNVTFTATGGTGPYQFTLSAGNLPNGLTLPTSGVMTGAPTVAGTFNFTVRARDANNCEGTRA
;
A
#
# COMPACT_ATOMS: atom_id res chain seq x y z
N MET A 1 -18.27 4.58 -5.96
CA MET A 1 -19.11 3.80 -5.03
C MET A 1 -18.29 3.70 -3.75
N ILE A 2 -18.61 4.52 -2.75
CA ILE A 2 -17.82 4.68 -1.51
C ILE A 2 -18.39 3.66 -0.53
N ALA A 3 -17.55 2.75 -0.01
CA ALA A 3 -17.95 1.84 1.07
C ALA A 3 -18.24 2.68 2.31
N GLN A 4 -19.47 2.54 2.80
CA GLN A 4 -20.07 3.25 3.92
C GLN A 4 -19.99 2.30 5.13
N ASP A 5 -18.85 2.32 5.80
CA ASP A 5 -18.59 1.75 7.12
C ASP A 5 -18.08 2.97 7.95
N ASP A 6 -18.59 3.41 9.10
CA ASP A 6 -19.52 2.86 10.08
C ASP A 6 -20.04 4.01 10.96
N ILE A 7 -21.25 3.84 11.50
CA ILE A 7 -21.93 4.75 12.44
C ILE A 7 -21.30 4.56 13.84
N ILE A 8 -20.71 5.63 14.40
CA ILE A 8 -20.13 5.60 15.75
C ILE A 8 -21.16 6.12 16.76
N ALA A 9 -21.90 5.18 17.38
CA ALA A 9 -22.49 5.46 18.69
C ALA A 9 -21.42 5.19 19.75
N TYR A 10 -21.35 6.03 20.77
CA TYR A 10 -20.32 5.94 21.78
C TYR A 10 -20.91 6.06 23.18
N ASP A 11 -20.50 5.17 24.11
CA ASP A 11 -20.95 5.11 25.50
C ASP A 11 -19.76 5.18 26.49
N GLN A 12 -19.68 6.24 27.31
CA GLN A 12 -18.74 6.35 28.45
C GLN A 12 -19.37 5.80 29.69
N VAL A 13 -18.57 5.19 30.56
CA VAL A 13 -18.93 4.93 31.95
C VAL A 13 -17.91 5.59 32.87
N VAL A 14 -18.36 6.60 33.61
CA VAL A 14 -17.54 7.45 34.49
C VAL A 14 -17.94 7.19 35.93
N THR A 15 -16.97 6.94 36.82
CA THR A 15 -17.27 6.72 38.25
C THR A 15 -16.83 7.90 39.10
N TYR A 16 -17.68 8.32 40.03
CA TYR A 16 -17.49 9.45 40.93
C TYR A 16 -17.99 9.11 42.34
N ASP A 17 -17.44 9.77 43.35
CA ASP A 17 -17.92 9.67 44.72
C ASP A 17 -19.15 10.56 44.91
N LEU A 18 -20.29 9.95 45.26
CA LEU A 18 -21.56 10.65 45.51
C LEU A 18 -21.52 11.57 46.74
N ALA A 19 -20.55 11.39 47.64
CA ALA A 19 -20.35 12.27 48.78
C ALA A 19 -19.64 13.59 48.39
N VAL A 20 -19.05 13.67 47.19
CA VAL A 20 -18.12 14.74 46.78
C VAL A 20 -18.53 15.44 45.47
N LEU A 21 -19.17 14.72 44.52
CA LEU A 21 -19.67 15.29 43.27
C LEU A 21 -21.20 15.17 43.20
N LYS A 22 -21.88 16.32 43.00
CA LYS A 22 -23.29 16.40 42.63
C LYS A 22 -23.39 17.01 41.24
N LEU A 23 -24.08 16.34 40.32
CA LEU A 23 -24.34 16.89 38.99
C LEU A 23 -25.37 18.03 39.10
N PRO A 24 -25.08 19.24 38.61
CA PRO A 24 -26.13 20.26 38.47
C PRO A 24 -27.12 19.79 37.39
N VAL A 25 -28.40 19.79 37.73
CA VAL A 25 -29.52 19.28 36.88
C VAL A 25 -29.81 20.14 35.64
N THR A 26 -28.90 21.00 35.22
CA THR A 26 -29.10 21.92 34.10
C THR A 26 -27.85 21.97 33.22
N PRO A 27 -27.93 21.66 31.90
CA PRO A 27 -29.13 21.66 31.07
C PRO A 27 -29.58 20.24 30.70
N VAL A 28 -30.08 19.46 31.67
CA VAL A 28 -30.64 18.13 31.41
C VAL A 28 -32.15 18.28 31.37
N ASP A 29 -32.80 18.01 30.23
CA ASP A 29 -34.26 17.94 30.19
C ASP A 29 -34.78 16.79 31.07
N ALA A 30 -36.10 16.71 31.31
CA ALA A 30 -36.70 15.67 32.14
C ALA A 30 -36.43 14.22 31.64
N ALA A 31 -35.83 14.06 30.47
CA ALA A 31 -35.46 12.79 29.84
C ALA A 31 -33.94 12.48 29.89
N GLY A 32 -33.07 13.38 30.39
CA GLY A 32 -31.62 13.11 30.47
C GLY A 32 -30.76 13.73 29.36
N THR A 33 -31.33 14.58 28.51
CA THR A 33 -30.69 15.01 27.25
C THR A 33 -30.00 16.38 27.40
N LEU A 34 -28.73 16.46 26.97
CA LEU A 34 -27.99 17.71 26.79
C LEU A 34 -28.08 18.19 25.32
N SER A 35 -27.85 19.49 25.10
CA SER A 35 -27.72 20.09 23.75
C SER A 35 -26.71 19.32 22.88
N GLY A 36 -27.14 18.88 21.69
CA GLY A 36 -26.28 18.22 20.69
C GLY A 36 -26.42 16.69 20.58
N GLY A 37 -27.46 16.09 21.17
CA GLY A 37 -27.71 14.63 21.09
C GLY A 37 -26.86 13.80 22.05
N LEU A 38 -26.26 14.46 23.04
CA LEU A 38 -25.51 13.85 24.14
C LEU A 38 -26.50 13.52 25.27
N THR A 39 -26.56 12.26 25.70
CA THR A 39 -27.40 11.83 26.82
C THR A 39 -26.50 11.51 28.01
N LEU A 40 -26.86 12.02 29.18
CA LEU A 40 -26.19 11.69 30.44
C LEU A 40 -27.16 10.88 31.30
N THR A 41 -26.83 9.63 31.57
CA THR A 41 -27.67 8.76 32.39
C THR A 41 -26.91 8.32 33.63
N THR A 42 -27.43 8.61 34.82
CA THR A 42 -26.91 8.04 36.05
C THR A 42 -27.38 6.59 36.16
N ASN A 43 -26.47 5.65 36.45
CA ASN A 43 -26.87 4.26 36.63
C ASN A 43 -27.54 4.10 38.00
N THR A 44 -28.86 3.92 38.02
CA THR A 44 -29.62 3.76 39.27
C THR A 44 -29.34 2.44 40.00
N ALA A 45 -28.75 1.45 39.31
CA ALA A 45 -28.33 0.18 39.92
C ALA A 45 -26.91 0.23 40.49
N MET A 46 -26.09 1.23 40.10
CA MET A 46 -24.71 1.41 40.58
C MET A 46 -24.45 2.88 40.93
N ALA A 47 -24.64 3.19 42.22
CA ALA A 47 -24.41 4.51 42.79
C ALA A 47 -23.00 5.04 42.44
N GLY A 48 -22.90 6.24 41.86
CA GLY A 48 -21.64 6.88 41.48
C GLY A 48 -21.17 6.58 40.06
N GLN A 49 -22.00 5.98 39.20
CA GLN A 49 -21.67 5.75 37.80
C GLN A 49 -22.51 6.65 36.87
N LEU A 50 -21.83 7.37 35.97
CA LEU A 50 -22.40 8.26 34.96
C LEU A 50 -22.11 7.70 33.57
N THR A 51 -23.16 7.47 32.81
CA THR A 51 -23.08 7.05 31.43
C THR A 51 -23.19 8.27 30.51
N VAL A 52 -22.25 8.43 29.57
CA VAL A 52 -22.27 9.54 28.59
C VAL A 52 -22.40 8.96 27.20
N SER A 53 -23.55 9.14 26.55
CA SER A 53 -23.83 8.59 25.23
C SER A 53 -23.97 9.70 24.19
N ALA A 54 -23.29 9.59 23.04
CA ALA A 54 -23.45 10.53 21.92
C ALA A 54 -23.77 9.78 20.61
N PHE A 55 -24.67 10.32 19.80
CA PHE A 55 -24.97 9.81 18.47
C PHE A 55 -24.30 10.66 17.40
N GLY A 56 -23.15 10.22 16.88
CA GLY A 56 -22.43 10.87 15.77
C GLY A 56 -22.40 9.98 14.53
N VAL A 57 -22.91 10.49 13.39
CA VAL A 57 -22.99 9.73 12.12
C VAL A 57 -21.68 9.72 11.30
N ASN A 58 -20.56 10.22 11.83
CA ASN A 58 -19.30 10.36 11.09
C ASN A 58 -18.12 9.74 11.86
N SER A 59 -17.24 9.03 11.14
CA SER A 59 -16.04 8.40 11.70
C SER A 59 -15.04 9.43 12.26
N ILE A 60 -14.45 9.12 13.42
CA ILE A 60 -13.38 9.94 14.03
C ILE A 60 -12.03 9.37 13.61
N VAL A 61 -11.21 10.17 12.92
CA VAL A 61 -9.83 9.82 12.53
C VAL A 61 -8.85 10.87 13.06
N GLY A 62 -7.67 10.43 13.55
CA GLY A 62 -6.59 11.31 14.04
C GLY A 62 -6.22 11.11 15.51
N THR A 63 -5.41 12.03 16.04
CA THR A 63 -5.02 12.10 17.46
C THR A 63 -5.57 13.39 18.09
N GLY A 64 -6.16 13.32 19.28
CA GLY A 64 -6.73 14.48 19.95
C GLY A 64 -7.59 14.13 21.16
N THR A 65 -8.11 15.16 21.83
CA THR A 65 -9.05 15.02 22.95
C THR A 65 -10.48 14.93 22.40
N LEU A 66 -11.14 13.77 22.55
CA LEU A 66 -12.50 13.55 22.03
C LEU A 66 -13.59 14.29 22.81
N LEU A 67 -13.44 14.40 24.13
CA LEU A 67 -14.41 15.03 25.01
C LEU A 67 -13.65 15.68 26.15
N ASN A 68 -14.03 16.91 26.50
CA ASN A 68 -13.54 17.59 27.69
C ASN A 68 -14.73 17.84 28.62
N LEU A 69 -14.87 17.02 29.66
CA LEU A 69 -15.92 17.17 30.67
C LEU A 69 -15.40 18.07 31.79
N LYS A 70 -15.99 19.25 31.95
CA LYS A 70 -15.82 20.06 33.15
C LYS A 70 -16.92 19.71 34.14
N LEU A 71 -16.55 19.08 35.25
CA LEU A 71 -17.46 18.79 36.36
C LEU A 71 -17.08 19.68 37.54
N ASP A 72 -18.05 20.41 38.08
CA ASP A 72 -17.83 21.20 39.30
C ASP A 72 -17.93 20.28 40.52
N VAL A 73 -16.93 20.36 41.41
CA VAL A 73 -16.91 19.63 42.68
C VAL A 73 -17.76 20.39 43.69
N ILE A 74 -18.82 19.75 44.20
CA ILE A 74 -19.67 20.32 45.26
C ILE A 74 -19.46 19.47 46.52
N GLY A 75 -18.45 19.81 47.32
CA GLY A 75 -18.07 19.08 48.53
C GLY A 75 -17.50 19.98 49.64
N ALA A 76 -17.40 19.44 50.85
CA ALA A 76 -16.79 20.13 51.98
C ALA A 76 -15.29 20.42 51.71
N ALA A 77 -14.77 21.52 52.26
CA ALA A 77 -13.38 21.92 52.09
C ALA A 77 -12.42 20.78 52.49
N GLY A 78 -11.49 20.42 51.60
CA GLY A 78 -10.49 19.37 51.83
C GLY A 78 -10.80 18.00 51.22
N MET A 79 -11.94 17.81 50.54
CA MET A 79 -12.23 16.57 49.81
C MET A 79 -11.72 16.62 48.36
N SER A 80 -11.27 15.48 47.85
CA SER A 80 -10.84 15.28 46.45
C SER A 80 -11.53 14.05 45.88
N SER A 81 -11.98 14.14 44.63
CA SER A 81 -12.51 13.01 43.86
C SER A 81 -11.71 12.83 42.59
N VAL A 82 -11.35 11.59 42.28
CA VAL A 82 -10.64 11.25 41.05
C VAL A 82 -11.65 10.74 40.04
N LEU A 83 -11.87 11.49 38.96
CA LEU A 83 -12.67 11.02 37.83
C LEU A 83 -11.84 10.01 37.02
N LYS A 84 -12.23 8.73 37.06
CA LYS A 84 -11.57 7.68 36.27
C LYS A 84 -12.50 7.23 35.15
N ILE A 85 -12.01 7.31 33.92
CA ILE A 85 -12.66 6.69 32.76
C ILE A 85 -12.37 5.20 32.86
N GLN A 86 -13.39 4.39 33.14
CA GLN A 86 -13.21 2.94 33.30
C GLN A 86 -13.38 2.18 32.00
N LYS A 87 -14.24 2.66 31.10
CA LYS A 87 -14.56 1.98 29.85
C LYS A 87 -15.02 2.96 28.79
N LEU A 88 -14.48 2.78 27.59
CA LEU A 88 -14.86 3.48 26.37
C LEU A 88 -15.26 2.38 25.38
N VAL A 89 -16.54 2.29 25.01
CA VAL A 89 -17.01 1.37 23.97
C VAL A 89 -17.32 2.16 22.70
N LEU A 90 -16.45 2.08 21.70
CA LEU A 90 -16.72 2.50 20.32
C LEU A 90 -17.29 1.29 19.58
N ASN A 91 -18.37 1.46 18.80
CA ASN A 91 -19.00 0.35 18.08
C ASN A 91 -17.99 -0.48 17.25
N ASP A 92 -18.23 -1.79 17.22
CA ASP A 92 -17.44 -2.88 16.61
C ASP A 92 -16.17 -3.28 17.38
N ASP A 93 -16.36 -4.01 18.50
CA ASP A 93 -15.48 -4.96 19.23
C ASP A 93 -13.94 -4.74 19.31
N ALA A 94 -13.42 -3.63 18.82
CA ALA A 94 -12.02 -3.27 18.87
C ALA A 94 -11.73 -2.74 20.26
N GLN A 95 -10.99 -3.54 21.04
CA GLN A 95 -10.55 -3.16 22.37
C GLN A 95 -9.83 -1.81 22.35
N THR A 96 -10.44 -0.79 22.93
CA THR A 96 -9.80 0.50 23.15
C THR A 96 -9.03 0.43 24.45
N ASN A 97 -7.71 0.61 24.39
CA ASN A 97 -6.92 0.75 25.61
C ASN A 97 -7.08 2.17 26.16
N LEU A 98 -7.54 2.27 27.40
CA LEU A 98 -7.64 3.51 28.16
C LEU A 98 -6.48 3.59 29.14
N THR A 99 -5.57 4.54 28.91
CA THR A 99 -4.55 4.93 29.90
C THR A 99 -4.59 6.44 30.03
N ASP A 100 -4.88 6.94 31.24
CA ASP A 100 -4.77 8.36 31.63
C ASP A 100 -5.43 9.36 30.64
N GLY A 101 -6.71 9.15 30.32
CA GLY A 101 -7.48 10.05 29.45
C GLY A 101 -7.12 9.98 27.95
N LYS A 102 -6.14 9.16 27.55
CA LYS A 102 -5.78 8.92 26.15
C LYS A 102 -6.50 7.67 25.63
N VAL A 103 -7.30 7.86 24.58
CA VAL A 103 -7.92 6.77 23.80
C VAL A 103 -6.97 6.39 22.66
N THR A 104 -6.63 5.12 22.55
CA THR A 104 -5.93 4.60 21.36
C THR A 104 -6.78 3.51 20.72
N ILE A 105 -7.18 3.71 19.47
CA ILE A 105 -7.87 2.71 18.65
C ILE A 105 -6.79 1.87 17.97
N PRO A 106 -6.73 0.55 18.18
CA PRO A 106 -5.77 -0.29 17.47
C PRO A 106 -6.06 -0.26 15.97
N PRO A 107 -5.03 -0.22 15.11
CA PRO A 107 -5.23 -0.16 13.67
C PRO A 107 -5.80 -1.49 13.15
N VAL A 108 -6.74 -1.39 12.21
CA VAL A 108 -7.29 -2.58 11.53
C VAL A 108 -6.27 -3.08 10.51
N CYS A 109 -5.65 -4.21 10.83
CA CYS A 109 -4.50 -4.71 10.07
C CYS A 109 -4.86 -5.57 8.85
N PRO A 110 -4.04 -5.46 7.78
CA PRO A 110 -4.30 -6.15 6.53
C PRO A 110 -4.10 -7.66 6.69
N THR A 111 -4.88 -8.43 5.94
CA THR A 111 -4.54 -9.83 5.65
C THR A 111 -4.37 -9.98 4.15
N VAL A 112 -3.38 -10.76 3.72
CA VAL A 112 -3.15 -11.06 2.29
C VAL A 112 -3.54 -12.50 2.03
N THR A 113 -4.44 -12.71 1.08
CA THR A 113 -4.92 -14.05 0.69
C THR A 113 -4.36 -14.52 -0.63
N GLY A 114 -3.91 -13.59 -1.50
CA GLY A 114 -3.49 -13.96 -2.85
C GLY A 114 -2.80 -12.84 -3.62
N ILE A 115 -2.23 -13.24 -4.74
CA ILE A 115 -1.53 -12.38 -5.70
C ILE A 115 -1.78 -12.91 -7.11
N ALA A 116 -2.16 -12.03 -8.03
CA ALA A 116 -2.45 -12.39 -9.42
C ALA A 116 -2.03 -11.26 -10.39
N PRO A 117 -1.34 -11.58 -11.50
CA PRO A 117 -0.72 -12.88 -11.79
C PRO A 117 0.39 -13.23 -10.77
N SER A 118 0.79 -14.50 -10.69
CA SER A 118 1.90 -14.95 -9.80
C SER A 118 3.30 -14.70 -10.40
N SER A 119 3.36 -14.17 -11.62
CA SER A 119 4.59 -13.73 -12.27
C SER A 119 4.33 -12.55 -13.20
N GLY A 120 5.36 -11.78 -13.50
CA GLY A 120 5.27 -10.65 -14.41
C GLY A 120 6.62 -9.96 -14.63
N ALA A 121 6.77 -9.35 -15.81
CA ALA A 121 7.94 -8.55 -16.14
C ALA A 121 7.86 -7.18 -15.43
N VAL A 122 8.97 -6.45 -15.41
CA VAL A 122 8.99 -5.04 -14.97
C VAL A 122 7.91 -4.26 -15.74
N GLY A 123 7.20 -3.36 -15.08
CA GLY A 123 6.10 -2.60 -15.68
C GLY A 123 4.74 -3.32 -15.72
N SER A 124 4.70 -4.63 -15.46
CA SER A 124 3.42 -5.37 -15.40
C SER A 124 2.60 -4.96 -14.18
N VAL A 125 1.28 -4.96 -14.32
CA VAL A 125 0.36 -4.74 -13.19
C VAL A 125 0.16 -6.05 -12.43
N VAL A 126 0.23 -5.98 -11.11
CA VAL A 126 0.00 -7.08 -10.18
C VAL A 126 -1.07 -6.68 -9.19
N THR A 127 -2.02 -7.58 -8.94
CA THR A 127 -3.11 -7.40 -7.98
C THR A 127 -2.86 -8.27 -6.76
N ILE A 128 -2.86 -7.65 -5.58
CA ILE A 128 -2.78 -8.30 -4.28
C ILE A 128 -4.19 -8.30 -3.68
N THR A 129 -4.70 -9.47 -3.29
CA THR A 129 -6.05 -9.64 -2.73
C THR A 129 -5.99 -9.95 -1.23
N GLY A 130 -7.01 -9.52 -0.49
CA GLY A 130 -7.04 -9.72 0.95
C GLY A 130 -8.19 -8.99 1.64
N THR A 131 -8.02 -8.69 2.94
CA THR A 131 -8.94 -7.88 3.73
C THR A 131 -8.20 -6.71 4.38
N ASN A 132 -8.94 -5.65 4.75
CA ASN A 132 -8.42 -4.46 5.43
C ASN A 132 -7.27 -3.76 4.69
N LEU A 133 -7.25 -3.88 3.36
CA LEU A 133 -6.19 -3.37 2.49
C LEU A 133 -6.32 -1.87 2.18
N SER A 134 -7.42 -1.21 2.53
CA SER A 134 -7.56 0.24 2.39
C SER A 134 -6.40 0.96 3.07
N ASN A 135 -5.88 2.00 2.41
CA ASN A 135 -4.81 2.86 2.92
C ASN A 135 -3.49 2.13 3.20
N VAL A 136 -3.19 1.02 2.50
CA VAL A 136 -1.81 0.50 2.40
C VAL A 136 -0.86 1.62 1.98
N THR A 137 0.25 1.77 2.70
CA THR A 137 1.18 2.90 2.56
C THR A 137 2.42 2.54 1.74
N SER A 138 2.79 1.26 1.69
CA SER A 138 3.93 0.81 0.90
C SER A 138 3.75 -0.65 0.47
N VAL A 139 4.23 -0.96 -0.72
CA VAL A 139 4.37 -2.34 -1.22
C VAL A 139 5.80 -2.50 -1.72
N LYS A 140 6.52 -3.52 -1.25
CA LYS A 140 7.94 -3.76 -1.56
C LYS A 140 8.19 -5.17 -2.04
N PHE A 141 9.01 -5.31 -3.08
CA PHE A 141 9.51 -6.61 -3.53
C PHE A 141 10.59 -7.13 -2.58
N SER A 142 10.97 -8.40 -2.73
CA SER A 142 11.80 -9.11 -1.74
C SER A 142 13.19 -8.51 -1.50
N ASN A 143 13.70 -7.68 -2.41
CA ASN A 143 14.93 -6.89 -2.25
C ASN A 143 14.69 -5.45 -1.77
N ASN A 144 13.55 -5.17 -1.13
CA ASN A 144 13.13 -3.86 -0.61
C ASN A 144 12.90 -2.77 -1.67
N VAL A 145 12.84 -3.12 -2.96
CA VAL A 145 12.44 -2.17 -4.02
C VAL A 145 10.95 -1.86 -3.89
N THR A 146 10.63 -0.58 -3.73
CA THR A 146 9.25 -0.10 -3.60
C THR A 146 8.52 -0.14 -4.94
N ALA A 147 7.33 -0.73 -4.94
CA ALA A 147 6.41 -0.74 -6.06
C ALA A 147 5.50 0.50 -6.04
N THR A 148 5.12 1.00 -7.21
CA THR A 148 4.12 2.07 -7.31
C THR A 148 2.73 1.48 -7.13
N ILE A 149 1.99 1.97 -6.13
CA ILE A 149 0.59 1.62 -5.92
C ILE A 149 -0.28 2.39 -6.92
N THR A 150 -1.03 1.65 -7.75
CA THR A 150 -1.91 2.19 -8.79
C THR A 150 -3.40 2.11 -8.42
N GLY A 151 -3.73 1.33 -7.40
CA GLY A 151 -5.11 1.15 -6.92
C GLY A 151 -5.10 0.57 -5.51
N ASN A 152 -6.01 1.04 -4.66
CA ASN A 152 -6.04 0.71 -3.24
C ASN A 152 -7.49 0.71 -2.74
N THR A 153 -7.99 -0.45 -2.33
CA THR A 153 -9.36 -0.68 -1.86
C THR A 153 -9.33 -1.59 -0.63
N ALA A 154 -10.47 -1.78 0.03
CA ALA A 154 -10.55 -2.65 1.21
C ALA A 154 -10.12 -4.10 0.96
N THR A 155 -10.29 -4.59 -0.27
CA THR A 155 -10.07 -6.00 -0.62
C THR A 155 -8.96 -6.23 -1.66
N GLN A 156 -8.44 -5.17 -2.28
CA GLN A 156 -7.40 -5.26 -3.31
C GLN A 156 -6.44 -4.06 -3.30
N VAL A 157 -5.16 -4.35 -3.55
CA VAL A 157 -4.13 -3.36 -3.90
C VAL A 157 -3.54 -3.74 -5.26
N THR A 158 -3.52 -2.81 -6.22
CA THR A 158 -2.84 -3.00 -7.50
C THR A 158 -1.53 -2.22 -7.51
N VAL A 159 -0.47 -2.85 -7.97
CA VAL A 159 0.87 -2.26 -8.06
C VAL A 159 1.51 -2.54 -9.42
N MET A 160 2.52 -1.77 -9.77
CA MET A 160 3.38 -2.04 -10.93
C MET A 160 4.70 -2.70 -10.48
N VAL A 161 5.14 -3.76 -11.16
CA VAL A 161 6.45 -4.38 -10.90
C VAL A 161 7.56 -3.36 -11.19
N PRO A 162 8.36 -2.94 -10.20
CA PRO A 162 9.38 -1.91 -10.38
C PRO A 162 10.65 -2.49 -11.03
N ALA A 163 11.45 -1.61 -11.65
CA ALA A 163 12.75 -1.98 -12.15
C ALA A 163 13.66 -2.46 -11.01
N GLY A 164 14.41 -3.54 -11.24
CA GLY A 164 15.28 -4.14 -10.23
C GLY A 164 14.58 -5.02 -9.19
N ALA A 165 13.26 -5.27 -9.32
CA ALA A 165 12.59 -6.27 -8.50
C ALA A 165 13.20 -7.67 -8.69
N VAL A 166 13.15 -8.50 -7.65
CA VAL A 166 13.62 -9.89 -7.67
C VAL A 166 12.52 -10.86 -7.25
N ASN A 167 12.74 -12.15 -7.52
CA ASN A 167 11.84 -13.23 -7.12
C ASN A 167 11.67 -13.31 -5.60
N GLY A 168 10.45 -13.58 -5.17
CA GLY A 168 10.12 -13.85 -3.77
C GLY A 168 8.77 -13.23 -3.35
N PRO A 169 8.41 -13.30 -2.06
CA PRO A 169 7.19 -12.70 -1.55
C PRO A 169 7.26 -11.16 -1.61
N ILE A 170 6.11 -10.53 -1.81
CA ILE A 170 5.94 -9.08 -1.77
C ILE A 170 5.44 -8.69 -0.38
N THR A 171 6.06 -7.68 0.22
CA THR A 171 5.69 -7.12 1.52
C THR A 171 4.69 -5.98 1.34
N VAL A 172 3.62 -6.00 2.13
CA VAL A 172 2.57 -4.98 2.18
C VAL A 172 2.60 -4.33 3.58
N SER A 173 2.75 -3.02 3.61
CA SER A 173 2.85 -2.22 4.83
C SER A 173 1.66 -1.28 4.97
N LYS A 174 1.14 -1.17 6.19
CA LYS A 174 0.08 -0.24 6.58
C LYS A 174 0.44 0.39 7.93
N THR A 175 0.27 1.70 8.06
CA THR A 175 0.63 2.43 9.29
C THR A 175 -0.03 1.82 10.52
N GLY A 176 0.78 1.57 11.56
CA GLY A 176 0.34 0.99 12.82
C GLY A 176 0.23 -0.53 12.83
N CYS A 177 0.41 -1.20 11.70
CA CYS A 177 0.35 -2.65 11.58
C CYS A 177 1.73 -3.27 11.37
N THR A 178 1.85 -4.54 11.77
CA THR A 178 2.95 -5.39 11.32
C THR A 178 2.79 -5.65 9.82
N ASP A 179 3.92 -5.66 9.11
CA ASP A 179 3.96 -5.99 7.70
C ASP A 179 3.44 -7.41 7.43
N VAL A 180 2.73 -7.57 6.31
CA VAL A 180 2.25 -8.87 5.83
C VAL A 180 2.85 -9.17 4.46
N GLN A 181 2.91 -10.45 4.10
CA GLN A 181 3.54 -10.91 2.86
C GLN A 181 2.58 -11.70 1.98
N THR A 182 2.77 -11.60 0.66
CA THR A 182 2.09 -12.43 -0.34
C THR A 182 2.75 -13.81 -0.45
N PRO A 183 2.12 -14.77 -1.16
CA PRO A 183 2.86 -15.89 -1.77
C PRO A 183 4.00 -15.40 -2.67
N VAL A 184 4.91 -16.30 -3.05
CA VAL A 184 6.05 -15.96 -3.92
C VAL A 184 5.56 -15.42 -5.26
N PHE A 185 6.08 -14.25 -5.64
CA PHE A 185 5.96 -13.68 -6.96
C PHE A 185 7.26 -13.88 -7.74
N THR A 186 7.14 -14.29 -9.01
CA THR A 186 8.30 -14.47 -9.89
C THR A 186 8.44 -13.28 -10.83
N VAL A 187 9.53 -12.54 -10.69
CA VAL A 187 9.89 -11.43 -11.58
C VAL A 187 10.54 -12.02 -12.82
N GLY A 188 9.94 -11.78 -13.97
CA GLY A 188 10.45 -12.30 -15.22
C GLY A 188 9.43 -12.25 -16.35
N CYS A 189 9.93 -12.50 -17.55
CA CYS A 189 9.19 -12.38 -18.79
C CYS A 189 8.50 -13.69 -19.17
N THR A 190 7.82 -14.32 -18.20
CA THR A 190 7.14 -15.60 -18.41
C THR A 190 6.06 -15.43 -19.47
N GLY A 191 6.17 -16.16 -20.58
CA GLY A 191 5.24 -16.06 -21.71
C GLY A 191 5.49 -14.90 -22.67
N VAL A 192 6.54 -14.09 -22.49
CA VAL A 192 6.95 -13.07 -23.46
C VAL A 192 8.09 -13.61 -24.32
N THR A 193 7.88 -13.70 -25.63
CA THR A 193 8.93 -14.08 -26.59
C THR A 193 9.28 -12.87 -27.45
N ILE A 194 10.52 -12.40 -27.36
CA ILE A 194 11.05 -11.34 -28.22
C ILE A 194 11.80 -11.99 -29.38
N THR A 195 11.41 -11.62 -30.60
CA THR A 195 12.05 -12.10 -31.83
C THR A 195 12.83 -10.98 -32.49
N VAL A 196 14.12 -11.20 -32.72
CA VAL A 196 15.02 -10.25 -33.41
C VAL A 196 15.12 -10.62 -34.89
N ASN A 197 14.94 -9.62 -35.75
CA ASN A 197 15.05 -9.69 -37.20
C ASN A 197 16.14 -8.72 -37.72
N PRO A 198 16.76 -8.99 -38.88
CA PRO A 198 16.53 -10.15 -39.76
C PRO A 198 17.07 -11.47 -39.19
N ALA A 199 16.57 -12.60 -39.69
CA ALA A 199 16.97 -13.94 -39.23
C ALA A 199 18.36 -14.38 -39.74
N THR A 200 18.78 -13.84 -40.89
CA THR A 200 20.10 -14.04 -41.49
C THR A 200 20.61 -12.72 -42.03
N LEU A 201 21.93 -12.59 -42.12
CA LEU A 201 22.61 -11.42 -42.68
C LEU A 201 23.31 -11.80 -43.97
N ALA A 202 23.20 -10.93 -44.97
CA ALA A 202 24.06 -11.01 -46.14
C ALA A 202 25.51 -10.69 -45.75
N ALA A 203 26.47 -11.27 -46.46
CA ALA A 203 27.88 -10.97 -46.27
C ALA A 203 28.14 -9.47 -46.54
N ALA A 204 28.81 -8.80 -45.61
CA ALA A 204 29.23 -7.41 -45.79
C ALA A 204 30.41 -7.34 -46.77
N THR A 205 30.47 -6.27 -47.58
CA THR A 205 31.58 -6.03 -48.50
C THR A 205 32.63 -5.13 -47.84
N LEU A 206 33.91 -5.48 -47.99
CA LEU A 206 35.04 -4.70 -47.45
C LEU A 206 34.94 -3.22 -47.90
N ASN A 207 35.13 -2.29 -46.96
CA ASN A 207 35.05 -0.83 -47.16
C ASN A 207 33.69 -0.31 -47.66
N GLN A 208 32.61 -1.10 -47.57
CA GLN A 208 31.25 -0.66 -47.91
C GLN A 208 30.33 -0.70 -46.69
N ALA A 209 29.54 0.36 -46.50
CA ALA A 209 28.58 0.40 -45.40
C ALA A 209 27.43 -0.62 -45.61
N PRO A 210 27.09 -1.45 -44.62
CA PRO A 210 26.00 -2.40 -44.73
C PRO A 210 24.65 -1.69 -44.60
N ASN A 211 23.64 -2.18 -45.31
CA ASN A 211 22.25 -1.72 -45.23
C ASN A 211 21.43 -2.59 -44.26
N VAL A 212 21.93 -2.79 -43.04
CA VAL A 212 21.31 -3.68 -42.03
C VAL A 212 20.64 -2.86 -40.94
N THR A 213 19.34 -3.10 -40.75
CA THR A 213 18.58 -2.59 -39.61
C THR A 213 17.99 -3.76 -38.84
N PHE A 214 18.33 -3.87 -37.56
CA PHE A 214 17.73 -4.81 -36.65
C PHE A 214 16.39 -4.27 -36.15
N THR A 215 15.40 -5.16 -36.11
CA THR A 215 14.07 -4.90 -35.56
C THR A 215 13.73 -6.00 -34.55
N ALA A 216 12.78 -5.70 -33.66
CA ALA A 216 12.30 -6.66 -32.67
C ALA A 216 10.77 -6.65 -32.62
N THR A 217 10.20 -7.81 -32.35
CA THR A 217 8.75 -8.01 -32.19
C THR A 217 8.48 -8.85 -30.94
N GLY A 218 7.27 -8.70 -30.37
CA GLY A 218 6.89 -9.28 -29.07
C GLY A 218 7.35 -8.44 -27.88
N GLY A 219 6.67 -8.54 -26.73
CA GLY A 219 6.95 -7.66 -25.58
C GLY A 219 6.45 -6.22 -25.79
N THR A 220 7.06 -5.27 -25.08
CA THR A 220 6.64 -3.86 -25.04
C THR A 220 7.73 -2.92 -25.55
N GLY A 221 7.49 -2.24 -26.68
CA GLY A 221 8.41 -1.22 -27.19
C GLY A 221 8.52 0.01 -26.25
N PRO A 222 9.57 0.85 -26.39
CA PRO A 222 10.64 0.76 -27.39
C PRO A 222 11.69 -0.32 -27.08
N TYR A 223 12.36 -0.82 -28.12
CA TYR A 223 13.44 -1.81 -28.00
C TYR A 223 14.81 -1.15 -28.04
N GLN A 224 15.76 -1.69 -27.29
CA GLN A 224 17.18 -1.32 -27.33
C GLN A 224 18.01 -2.50 -27.80
N PHE A 225 18.90 -2.25 -28.77
CA PHE A 225 19.77 -3.28 -29.35
C PHE A 225 21.18 -3.23 -28.76
N THR A 226 21.73 -4.40 -28.46
CA THR A 226 23.11 -4.58 -27.97
C THR A 226 23.73 -5.84 -28.54
N LEU A 227 25.06 -5.96 -28.47
CA LEU A 227 25.74 -7.25 -28.69
C LEU A 227 25.71 -8.05 -27.37
N SER A 228 25.27 -9.29 -27.43
CA SER A 228 25.29 -10.22 -26.29
C SER A 228 26.47 -11.19 -26.34
N ALA A 229 27.04 -11.43 -27.53
CA ALA A 229 28.21 -12.28 -27.71
C ALA A 229 28.93 -11.92 -29.02
N GLY A 230 30.22 -12.27 -29.11
CA GLY A 230 31.05 -12.05 -30.28
C GLY A 230 31.42 -10.58 -30.53
N ASN A 231 32.05 -10.34 -31.68
CA ASN A 231 32.55 -9.02 -32.07
C ASN A 231 32.11 -8.71 -33.49
N LEU A 232 31.75 -7.45 -33.75
CA LEU A 232 31.56 -6.97 -35.11
C LEU A 232 32.91 -6.88 -35.82
N PRO A 233 32.93 -7.00 -37.17
CA PRO A 233 34.08 -6.63 -37.97
C PRO A 233 34.59 -5.22 -37.63
N ASN A 234 35.91 -5.02 -37.65
CA ASN A 234 36.50 -3.70 -37.39
C ASN A 234 35.89 -2.64 -38.30
N GLY A 235 35.51 -1.49 -37.73
CA GLY A 235 34.88 -0.38 -38.45
C GLY A 235 33.35 -0.44 -38.53
N LEU A 236 32.72 -1.51 -38.04
CA LEU A 236 31.27 -1.57 -37.83
C LEU A 236 30.89 -1.25 -36.39
N THR A 237 29.70 -0.69 -36.22
CA THR A 237 29.10 -0.39 -34.91
C THR A 237 27.62 -0.71 -34.92
N LEU A 238 27.11 -1.24 -33.81
CA LEU A 238 25.68 -1.43 -33.56
C LEU A 238 25.22 -0.46 -32.46
N PRO A 239 24.63 0.69 -32.83
CA PRO A 239 23.96 1.59 -31.90
C PRO A 239 22.69 0.96 -31.30
N THR A 240 22.20 1.51 -30.19
CA THR A 240 20.98 1.05 -29.52
C THR A 240 19.71 1.18 -30.35
N SER A 241 19.73 2.00 -31.41
CA SER A 241 18.64 2.13 -32.39
C SER A 241 18.45 0.90 -33.28
N GLY A 242 19.43 -0.01 -33.33
CA GLY A 242 19.38 -1.21 -34.17
C GLY A 242 19.87 -1.00 -35.61
N VAL A 243 20.20 0.22 -36.03
CA VAL A 243 20.74 0.49 -37.38
C VAL A 243 22.25 0.31 -37.38
N MET A 244 22.76 -0.73 -38.05
CA MET A 244 24.20 -0.96 -38.12
C MET A 244 24.87 0.14 -38.97
N THR A 245 25.98 0.70 -38.48
CA THR A 245 26.71 1.81 -39.13
C THR A 245 28.19 1.50 -39.29
N GLY A 246 28.86 2.28 -40.15
CA GLY A 246 30.30 2.16 -40.42
C GLY A 246 30.59 1.30 -41.64
N ALA A 247 31.85 0.91 -41.84
CA ALA A 247 32.27 0.03 -42.94
C ALA A 247 33.35 -0.93 -42.44
N PRO A 248 33.29 -2.23 -42.81
CA PRO A 248 34.27 -3.21 -42.38
C PRO A 248 35.63 -2.92 -43.01
N THR A 249 36.70 -2.90 -42.21
CA THR A 249 38.09 -2.65 -42.67
C THR A 249 38.94 -3.91 -42.73
N VAL A 250 38.41 -5.04 -42.24
CA VAL A 250 39.08 -6.34 -42.24
C VAL A 250 38.11 -7.37 -42.80
N ALA A 251 38.55 -8.12 -43.81
CA ALA A 251 37.80 -9.26 -44.34
C ALA A 251 37.97 -10.48 -43.43
N GLY A 252 36.88 -11.19 -43.16
CA GLY A 252 36.89 -12.39 -42.32
C GLY A 252 35.49 -12.80 -41.91
N THR A 253 35.38 -13.95 -41.26
CA THR A 253 34.14 -14.42 -40.66
C THR A 253 34.06 -13.94 -39.22
N PHE A 254 33.01 -13.20 -38.90
CA PHE A 254 32.75 -12.68 -37.57
C PHE A 254 31.40 -13.18 -37.08
N ASN A 255 31.40 -13.98 -36.02
CA ASN A 255 30.18 -14.46 -35.37
C ASN A 255 29.84 -13.51 -34.22
N PHE A 256 28.59 -13.06 -34.17
CA PHE A 256 28.10 -12.20 -33.10
C PHE A 256 26.62 -12.47 -32.85
N THR A 257 26.15 -12.14 -31.65
CA THR A 257 24.75 -12.31 -31.26
C THR A 257 24.16 -10.95 -30.93
N VAL A 258 23.09 -10.58 -31.62
CA VAL A 258 22.33 -9.36 -31.34
C VAL A 258 21.26 -9.67 -30.30
N ARG A 259 21.11 -8.75 -29.35
CA ARG A 259 20.11 -8.80 -28.29
C ARG A 259 19.22 -7.58 -28.39
N ALA A 260 17.91 -7.81 -28.41
CA ALA A 260 16.91 -6.78 -28.22
C ALA A 260 16.37 -6.87 -26.80
N ARG A 261 16.35 -5.74 -26.09
CA ARG A 261 15.73 -5.57 -24.79
C ARG A 261 14.53 -4.65 -24.92
N ASP A 262 13.38 -5.06 -24.42
CA ASP A 262 12.15 -4.24 -24.45
C ASP A 262 12.07 -3.27 -23.25
N ALA A 263 11.03 -2.45 -23.17
CA ALA A 263 10.82 -1.47 -22.09
C ALA A 263 10.63 -2.12 -20.71
N ASN A 264 10.22 -3.39 -20.68
CA ASN A 264 9.93 -4.18 -19.48
C ASN A 264 11.11 -5.09 -19.10
N ASN A 265 12.28 -4.84 -19.69
CA ASN A 265 13.52 -5.55 -19.43
C ASN A 265 13.54 -7.01 -19.92
N CYS A 266 12.57 -7.39 -20.75
CA CYS A 266 12.53 -8.68 -21.43
C CYS A 266 13.51 -8.69 -22.59
N GLU A 267 14.11 -9.85 -22.85
CA GLU A 267 15.14 -9.98 -23.89
C GLU A 267 14.83 -11.08 -24.90
N GLY A 268 15.26 -10.83 -26.14
CA GLY A 268 15.37 -11.82 -27.19
C GLY A 268 16.72 -11.71 -27.86
N THR A 269 17.29 -12.83 -28.28
CA THR A 269 18.59 -12.87 -28.95
C THR A 269 18.51 -13.53 -30.33
N ARG A 270 19.43 -13.15 -31.21
CA ARG A 270 19.66 -13.75 -32.53
C ARG A 270 21.15 -13.88 -32.75
N ALA A 271 21.61 -15.11 -32.97
CA ALA A 271 22.97 -15.43 -33.40
C ALA A 271 23.06 -15.50 -34.92
#